data_AF-X1BQH2-F1
#
_entry.id   AF-X1BQH2-F1
#
_cell.length_a   1.000
_cell.length_b   1.000
_cell.length_c   1.000
_cell.angle_alpha   90.00
_cell.angle_beta   90.00
_cell.angle_gamma   90.00
#
_symmetry.space_group_name_H-M   'P 1'
#
loop_
_entity.id
_entity.type
_entity.pdbx_description
1 polymer ?
#
loop_
_entity_poly.entity_id
_entity_poly.type
_entity_poly.pdbx_seq_one_letter_code
_entity_poly.pdbx_strand_id
1 'polypeptide(L)'
;YAFFILAFLDFIYLTEKYVINRSKYIITYIFLTAFIINVIMIFFPGLMPLIRYINYGLLYSEAAIILIIYLFLVINTTDEMRRKSLLIIIGLLICIIAEFLDTEALLMSGLVLPFYSPILFAIGATVFTYAHRK
;
A
#
# COMPACT_ATOMS: atom_id res chain seq x y z
N TYR A 1 -1.13 -12.51 2.85
CA TYR A 1 -2.01 -11.82 3.82
C TYR A 1 -1.23 -10.98 4.84
N ALA A 2 -0.27 -11.51 5.61
CA ALA A 2 0.49 -10.72 6.58
C ALA A 2 1.29 -9.55 5.97
N PHE A 3 1.81 -9.70 4.75
CA PHE A 3 2.50 -8.61 4.03
C PHE A 3 1.56 -7.48 3.61
N PHE A 4 0.36 -7.82 3.12
CA PHE A 4 -0.74 -6.88 2.87
C PHE A 4 -1.13 -6.10 4.15
N ILE A 5 -1.18 -6.78 5.29
CA ILE A 5 -1.50 -6.20 6.60
C ILE A 5 -0.43 -5.18 7.04
N LEU A 6 0.85 -5.46 6.78
CA LEU A 6 1.96 -4.53 7.04
C LEU A 6 1.94 -3.34 6.07
N ALA A 7 1.63 -3.57 4.80
CA ALA A 7 1.47 -2.53 3.79
C ALA A 7 0.38 -1.52 4.15
N PHE A 8 -0.78 -1.99 4.61
CA PHE A 8 -1.89 -1.14 5.07
C PHE A 8 -1.47 -0.22 6.23
N LEU A 9 -0.62 -0.70 7.15
CA LEU A 9 -0.14 0.10 8.28
C LEU A 9 0.81 1.22 7.81
N ASP A 10 1.73 0.90 6.90
CA ASP A 10 2.62 1.91 6.29
C ASP A 10 1.80 2.94 5.48
N PHE A 11 0.75 2.47 4.80
CA PHE A 11 -0.16 3.32 4.03
C PHE A 11 -0.98 4.27 4.89
N ILE A 12 -1.52 3.78 6.01
CA ILE A 12 -2.22 4.59 7.02
C ILE A 12 -1.29 5.68 7.55
N TYR A 13 -0.06 5.32 7.93
CA TYR A 13 0.94 6.27 8.44
C TYR A 13 1.27 7.37 7.42
N LEU A 14 1.39 6.99 6.14
CA LEU A 14 1.65 7.92 5.03
C LEU A 14 0.49 8.87 4.77
N THR A 15 -0.71 8.32 4.72
CA THR A 15 -1.93 9.13 4.56
C THR A 15 -2.04 10.12 5.71
N GLU A 16 -1.75 9.69 6.93
CA GLU A 16 -1.81 10.54 8.10
C GLU A 16 -0.78 11.67 8.08
N LYS A 17 0.42 11.41 7.55
CA LYS A 17 1.52 12.39 7.51
C LYS A 17 1.42 13.39 6.36
N TYR A 18 0.86 12.99 5.21
CA TYR A 18 0.92 13.79 3.97
C TYR A 18 -0.44 14.24 3.42
N VAL A 19 -1.57 13.75 3.93
CA VAL A 19 -2.92 14.15 3.47
C VAL A 19 -3.53 15.22 4.39
N ILE A 20 -4.22 16.19 3.76
CA ILE A 20 -4.88 17.35 4.38
C ILE A 20 -5.74 16.95 5.59
N ASN A 21 -5.55 17.65 6.71
CA ASN A 21 -6.01 17.34 8.09
C ASN A 21 -7.47 16.85 8.28
N ARG A 22 -8.42 17.13 7.38
CA ARG A 22 -9.82 16.68 7.53
C ARG A 22 -10.10 15.35 6.84
N SER A 23 -9.49 15.09 5.68
CA SER A 23 -9.66 13.83 4.93
C SER A 23 -8.86 12.68 5.54
N LYS A 24 -7.81 12.99 6.32
CA LYS A 24 -6.92 11.99 6.94
C LYS A 24 -7.69 10.99 7.79
N TYR A 25 -8.59 11.46 8.65
CA TYR A 25 -9.28 10.59 9.61
C TYR A 25 -10.20 9.60 8.90
N ILE A 26 -10.93 10.06 7.88
CA ILE A 26 -11.85 9.22 7.11
C ILE A 26 -11.07 8.10 6.42
N ILE A 27 -9.98 8.44 5.74
CA ILE A 27 -9.16 7.47 5.01
C ILE A 27 -8.51 6.46 5.98
N THR A 28 -7.93 6.95 7.08
CA THR A 28 -7.37 6.10 8.14
C THR A 28 -8.41 5.15 8.73
N TYR A 29 -9.64 5.62 9.02
CA TYR A 29 -10.71 4.75 9.53
C TYR A 29 -11.15 3.69 8.52
N ILE A 30 -11.23 4.03 7.23
CA ILE A 30 -11.55 3.06 6.17
C ILE A 30 -10.49 1.94 6.15
N PHE A 31 -9.21 2.30 6.14
CA PHE A 31 -8.11 1.33 6.12
C PHE A 31 -8.00 0.52 7.42
N LEU A 32 -8.22 1.14 8.57
CA LEU A 32 -8.24 0.44 9.87
C LEU A 32 -9.40 -0.57 9.92
N THR A 33 -10.56 -0.21 9.40
CA THR A 33 -11.71 -1.12 9.32
C THR A 33 -11.42 -2.29 8.37
N ALA A 34 -10.81 -2.02 7.20
CA ALA A 34 -10.38 -3.05 6.28
C ALA A 34 -9.33 -3.99 6.89
N PHE A 35 -8.41 -3.46 7.69
CA PHE A 35 -7.44 -4.23 8.46
C PHE A 35 -8.14 -5.17 9.47
N ILE A 36 -9.07 -4.65 10.28
CA ILE A 36 -9.78 -5.45 11.28
C ILE A 36 -10.58 -6.56 10.60
N ILE A 37 -11.26 -6.27 9.49
CA ILE A 37 -11.97 -7.27 8.69
C ILE A 37 -11.00 -8.35 8.21
N ASN A 38 -9.84 -7.97 7.66
CA ASN A 38 -8.84 -8.94 7.21
C ASN A 38 -8.35 -9.85 8.35
N VAL A 39 -8.09 -9.31 9.54
CA VAL A 39 -7.62 -10.09 10.70
C VAL A 39 -8.70 -11.05 11.20
N ILE A 40 -9.93 -10.58 11.40
CA ILE A 40 -11.05 -11.41 11.88
C ILE A 40 -11.29 -12.56 10.91
N MET A 41 -11.18 -12.31 9.62
CA MET A 41 -11.52 -13.29 8.61
C MET A 41 -10.49 -14.40 8.41
N ILE A 42 -9.25 -14.23 8.88
CA ILE A 42 -8.26 -15.32 8.93
C ILE A 42 -8.81 -16.51 9.73
N PHE A 43 -9.69 -16.27 10.71
CA PHE A 43 -10.32 -17.30 11.53
C PHE A 43 -11.56 -17.96 10.87
N PHE A 44 -12.01 -17.48 9.70
CA PHE A 44 -13.20 -17.99 8.99
C PHE A 44 -12.88 -18.37 7.54
N PRO A 45 -12.33 -19.59 7.30
CA PRO A 45 -11.86 -20.02 5.98
C PRO A 45 -12.92 -19.99 4.87
N GLY A 46 -14.19 -20.22 5.21
CA GLY A 46 -15.30 -20.20 4.25
C GLY A 46 -15.56 -18.82 3.61
N LEU A 47 -15.06 -17.75 4.23
CA LEU A 47 -15.20 -16.38 3.72
C LEU A 47 -14.00 -15.93 2.87
N MET A 48 -12.93 -16.73 2.79
CA MET A 48 -11.68 -16.40 2.06
C MET A 48 -11.90 -15.83 0.66
N PRO A 49 -12.79 -16.39 -0.19
CA PRO A 49 -13.03 -15.84 -1.52
C PRO A 49 -13.53 -14.40 -1.49
N LEU A 50 -14.45 -14.07 -0.58
CA LEU A 50 -15.01 -12.72 -0.45
C LEU A 50 -13.92 -11.70 -0.05
N ILE A 51 -13.04 -12.09 0.87
CA ILE A 51 -11.95 -11.21 1.33
C ILE A 51 -10.94 -10.97 0.22
N ARG A 52 -10.65 -11.97 -0.61
CA ARG A 52 -9.78 -11.78 -1.78
C ARG A 52 -10.36 -10.71 -2.71
N TYR A 53 -11.65 -10.75 -3.00
CA TYR A 53 -12.30 -9.71 -3.82
C TYR A 53 -12.24 -8.32 -3.18
N ILE A 54 -12.46 -8.23 -1.86
CA ILE A 54 -12.33 -6.97 -1.12
C ILE A 54 -10.89 -6.46 -1.19
N ASN A 55 -9.90 -7.32 -0.96
CA ASN A 55 -8.48 -6.94 -1.00
C ASN A 55 -8.02 -6.53 -2.39
N TYR A 56 -8.48 -7.20 -3.45
CA TYR A 56 -8.22 -6.75 -4.81
C TYR A 56 -8.80 -5.36 -5.06
N GLY A 57 -10.06 -5.11 -4.66
CA GLY A 57 -10.68 -3.79 -4.78
C GLY A 57 -9.91 -2.71 -4.01
N LEU A 58 -9.45 -3.01 -2.80
CA LEU A 58 -8.66 -2.10 -1.98
C LEU A 58 -7.29 -1.81 -2.59
N LEU A 59 -6.57 -2.82 -3.08
CA LEU A 59 -5.26 -2.65 -3.73
C LEU A 59 -5.35 -1.68 -4.93
N TYR A 60 -6.36 -1.84 -5.79
CA TYR A 60 -6.59 -0.90 -6.91
C TYR A 60 -6.93 0.51 -6.42
N SER A 61 -7.67 0.61 -5.32
CA SER A 61 -8.04 1.89 -4.72
C SER A 61 -6.83 2.60 -4.10
N GLU A 62 -5.91 1.86 -3.49
CA GLU A 62 -4.66 2.39 -2.94
C GLU A 62 -3.77 2.98 -4.02
N ALA A 63 -3.57 2.27 -5.12
CA ALA A 63 -2.80 2.78 -6.26
C ALA A 63 -3.39 4.11 -6.79
N ALA A 64 -4.72 4.21 -6.87
CA ALA A 64 -5.41 5.43 -7.28
C ALA A 64 -5.22 6.58 -6.28
N ILE A 65 -5.32 6.31 -4.97
CA ILE A 65 -5.10 7.30 -3.91
C ILE A 65 -3.66 7.83 -3.94
N ILE A 66 -2.68 6.95 -4.13
CA ILE A 66 -1.26 7.33 -4.26
C ILE A 66 -1.05 8.26 -5.44
N LEU A 67 -1.65 7.94 -6.58
CA LEU A 67 -1.57 8.78 -7.77
C LEU A 67 -2.19 10.16 -7.52
N ILE A 68 -3.34 10.24 -6.85
CA ILE A 68 -3.98 11.50 -6.49
C ILE A 68 -3.08 12.32 -5.56
N ILE A 69 -2.52 11.69 -4.52
CA ILE A 69 -1.59 12.34 -3.59
C ILE A 69 -0.35 12.85 -4.33
N TYR A 70 0.20 12.07 -5.26
CA TYR A 70 1.34 12.48 -6.08
C TYR A 70 1.04 13.73 -6.89
N LEU A 71 -0.06 13.71 -7.66
CA LEU A 71 -0.45 14.84 -8.51
C LEU A 71 -0.66 16.09 -7.65
N PHE A 72 -1.30 15.94 -6.49
CA PHE A 72 -1.49 17.03 -5.55
C PHE A 72 -0.15 17.60 -5.04
N LEU A 73 0.81 16.75 -4.65
CA LEU A 73 2.13 17.19 -4.18
C LEU A 73 2.94 17.88 -5.28
N VAL A 74 2.94 17.34 -6.50
CA VAL A 74 3.68 17.94 -7.63
C VAL A 74 3.17 19.35 -7.95
N ILE A 75 1.86 19.56 -7.89
CA ILE A 75 1.23 20.86 -8.19
C ILE A 75 1.52 21.89 -7.09
N ASN A 76 1.57 21.47 -5.81
CA ASN A 76 1.55 22.39 -4.67
C ASN A 76 2.89 22.56 -3.92
N THR A 77 3.97 21.87 -4.31
CA THR A 77 5.24 21.88 -3.56
C THR A 77 6.44 22.35 -4.37
N THR A 78 7.47 22.86 -3.66
CA THR A 78 8.76 23.30 -4.21
C THR A 78 9.61 22.12 -4.69
N ASP A 79 10.63 22.36 -5.52
CA ASP A 79 11.42 21.29 -6.16
C ASP A 79 12.07 20.29 -5.19
N GLU A 80 12.51 20.74 -4.01
CA GLU A 80 13.10 19.84 -3.01
C GLU A 80 12.05 18.89 -2.40
N MET A 81 10.89 19.43 -2.02
CA MET A 81 9.76 18.66 -1.47
C MET A 81 9.14 17.75 -2.54
N ARG A 82 9.12 18.20 -3.80
CA ARG A 82 8.70 17.41 -4.95
C ARG A 82 9.61 16.19 -5.14
N ARG A 83 10.93 16.36 -5.04
CA ARG A 83 11.89 15.26 -5.16
C ARG A 83 11.78 14.24 -4.02
N LYS A 84 11.56 14.69 -2.78
CA LYS A 84 11.31 13.78 -1.64
C LYS A 84 10.00 13.01 -1.82
N SER A 85 8.93 13.70 -2.23
CA SER A 85 7.63 13.09 -2.50
C SER A 85 7.69 12.05 -3.61
N LEU A 86 8.44 12.33 -4.69
CA LEU A 86 8.68 11.38 -5.78
C LEU A 86 9.32 10.09 -5.26
N LEU A 87 10.36 10.18 -4.44
CA LEU A 87 11.04 8.99 -3.89
C LEU A 87 10.12 8.19 -2.96
N ILE A 88 9.32 8.86 -2.13
CA ILE A 88 8.30 8.21 -1.29
C ILE A 88 7.32 7.41 -2.16
N ILE A 89 6.84 8.01 -3.24
CA ILE A 89 5.87 7.38 -4.14
C ILE A 89 6.48 6.23 -4.93
N ILE A 90 7.73 6.36 -5.38
CA ILE A 90 8.45 5.24 -6.00
C ILE A 90 8.55 4.08 -5.02
N GLY A 91 8.92 4.34 -3.76
CA GLY A 91 8.96 3.31 -2.72
C GLY A 91 7.60 2.61 -2.55
N LEU A 92 6.52 3.40 -2.48
CA LEU A 92 5.16 2.88 -2.36
C LEU A 92 4.68 2.08 -3.57
N LEU A 93 4.97 2.54 -4.78
CA LEU A 93 4.62 1.82 -6.01
C LEU A 93 5.34 0.47 -6.07
N ILE A 94 6.59 0.41 -5.62
CA ILE A 94 7.33 -0.85 -5.51
C ILE A 94 6.65 -1.80 -4.50
N CYS A 95 6.16 -1.29 -3.37
CA CYS A 95 5.38 -2.10 -2.41
C CYS A 95 4.08 -2.63 -3.02
N ILE A 96 3.32 -1.79 -3.74
CA ILE A 96 2.09 -2.22 -4.44
C ILE A 96 2.39 -3.30 -5.48
N ILE A 97 3.47 -3.14 -6.26
CA ILE A 97 3.88 -4.17 -7.22
C ILE A 97 4.20 -5.47 -6.49
N ALA A 98 4.92 -5.41 -5.36
CA ALA A 98 5.22 -6.57 -4.54
C ALA A 98 3.94 -7.27 -4.04
N GLU A 99 2.93 -6.52 -3.63
CA GLU A 99 1.63 -7.04 -3.20
C GLU A 99 0.84 -7.64 -4.36
N PHE A 100 0.90 -7.02 -5.55
CA PHE A 100 0.30 -7.58 -6.76
C PHE A 100 0.94 -8.93 -7.10
N LEU A 101 2.27 -9.05 -6.96
CA LEU A 101 2.99 -10.30 -7.15
C LEU A 101 2.69 -11.36 -6.08
N ASP A 102 2.26 -10.96 -4.87
CA ASP A 102 1.81 -11.87 -3.78
C ASP A 102 0.38 -12.38 -4.00
N THR A 103 -0.29 -11.97 -5.09
CA THR A 103 -1.64 -12.42 -5.35
C THR A 103 -1.66 -13.92 -5.66
N GLU A 104 -2.63 -14.61 -5.07
CA GLU A 104 -2.74 -16.06 -5.18
C GLU A 104 -2.88 -16.52 -6.63
N ALA A 105 -3.50 -15.70 -7.49
CA ALA A 105 -3.63 -15.96 -8.92
C ALA A 105 -2.26 -16.03 -9.63
N LEU A 106 -1.32 -15.13 -9.31
CA LEU A 106 0.01 -15.12 -9.92
C LEU A 106 0.91 -16.21 -9.33
N LEU A 107 0.82 -16.46 -8.02
CA LEU A 107 1.58 -17.53 -7.38
C LEU A 107 1.16 -18.92 -7.90
N MET A 108 -0.14 -19.16 -8.07
CA MET A 108 -0.64 -20.42 -8.64
C MET A 108 -0.35 -20.58 -10.14
N SER A 109 -0.13 -19.47 -10.86
CA SER A 109 0.23 -19.52 -12.29
C SER A 109 1.67 -19.97 -12.56
N GLY A 110 2.53 -19.98 -11.53
CA GLY A 110 3.96 -20.29 -11.66
C GLY A 110 4.79 -19.22 -12.37
N LEU A 111 4.18 -18.10 -12.81
CA LEU A 111 4.89 -16.98 -13.45
C LEU A 111 5.75 -16.19 -12.46
N VAL A 112 5.44 -16.28 -11.16
CA VAL A 112 6.08 -15.49 -10.10
C VAL A 112 6.54 -16.44 -9.00
N LEU A 113 7.82 -16.34 -8.64
CA LEU A 113 8.37 -17.10 -7.53
C LEU A 113 7.96 -16.48 -6.19
N PRO A 114 7.64 -17.29 -5.16
CA PRO A 114 7.11 -16.79 -3.88
C PRO A 114 8.00 -15.78 -3.16
N PHE A 115 9.30 -15.77 -3.47
CA PHE A 115 10.27 -14.88 -2.84
C PHE A 115 10.42 -13.52 -3.53
N TYR A 116 9.86 -13.31 -4.73
CA TYR A 116 9.96 -12.01 -5.41
C TYR A 116 9.13 -10.92 -4.73
N SER A 117 7.95 -11.27 -4.22
CA SER A 117 7.12 -10.33 -3.45
C SER A 117 7.86 -9.78 -2.22
N PRO A 118 8.36 -10.59 -1.26
CA PRO A 118 9.02 -10.06 -0.08
C PRO A 118 10.31 -9.29 -0.40
N ILE A 119 11.05 -9.66 -1.45
CA ILE A 119 12.23 -8.91 -1.90
C ILE A 119 11.84 -7.52 -2.41
N LEU A 120 10.85 -7.44 -3.32
CA LEU A 120 10.38 -6.16 -3.84
C LEU A 120 9.79 -5.29 -2.73
N PHE A 121 9.04 -5.88 -1.81
CA PHE A 121 8.49 -5.16 -0.66
C PHE A 121 9.60 -4.54 0.19
N ALA A 122 10.67 -5.29 0.48
CA ALA A 122 11.83 -4.78 1.22
C ALA A 122 12.55 -3.64 0.48
N ILE A 123 12.66 -3.72 -0.85
CA ILE A 123 13.23 -2.64 -1.68
C ILE A 123 12.35 -1.39 -1.58
N GLY A 124 11.03 -1.53 -1.75
CA GLY A 124 10.08 -0.43 -1.66
C GLY A 124 10.13 0.26 -0.30
N ALA A 125 10.09 -0.52 0.78
CA ALA A 125 10.23 -0.04 2.15
C ALA A 125 11.57 0.67 2.40
N THR A 126 12.66 0.18 1.82
CA THR A 126 14.00 0.80 1.95
C THR A 126 14.06 2.15 1.23
N VAL A 127 13.57 2.23 -0.01
CA VAL A 127 13.50 3.48 -0.79
C VAL A 127 12.64 4.51 -0.07
N PHE A 128 11.49 4.07 0.43
CA PHE A 128 10.60 4.88 1.24
C PHE A 128 11.29 5.44 2.50
N THR A 129 11.93 4.57 3.28
CA THR A 129 12.59 4.95 4.54
C THR A 129 13.76 5.90 4.29
N TYR A 130 14.52 5.69 3.21
CA TYR A 130 15.62 6.57 2.83
C TYR A 130 15.13 7.98 2.49
N ALA A 131 14.04 8.09 1.73
CA ALA A 131 13.43 9.37 1.37
C ALA A 131 12.91 10.13 2.60
N HIS A 132 12.48 9.41 3.63
CA HIS A 132 11.97 9.99 4.88
C HIS A 132 13.05 10.59 5.78
N ARG A 133 14.26 10.00 5.78
CA ARG A 133 15.35 10.40 6.69
C ARG A 133 16.15 11.62 6.20
N LYS A 134 16.06 11.95 4.92
CA LYS A 134 16.72 13.12 4.31
C LYS A 134 15.77 14.30 4.24
#